data_AF-A0A661JHW7-F1
#
_entry.id   AF-A0A661JHW7-F1
#
_cell.length_a   1.000
_cell.length_b   1.000
_cell.length_c   1.000
_cell.angle_alpha   90.00
_cell.angle_beta   90.00
_cell.angle_gamma   90.00
#
_symmetry.space_group_name_H-M   'P 1'
#
loop_
_entity.id
_entity.type
_entity.pdbx_description
1 polymer ?
#
loop_
_entity_poly.entity_id
_entity_poly.type
_entity_poly.pdbx_seq_one_letter_code
_entity_poly.pdbx_strand_id
1 'polypeptide(L)'
;MKLLRVLMVLSLCLSLGGCAYLVAAGAGAGAGVATYAYVKGELKVEYPYDYHAVWNATLRGLKDLRIMVEQKTRDELSGIIKAKRHTGTSVKIKVINKGSKLTVVKIRVGTFGNKEVSIRIKEAIDRQLGIK
;
A
#
# COMPACT_ATOMS: atom_id res chain seq x y z
N MET A 1 35.08 22.31 32.32
CA MET A 1 35.68 21.46 31.27
C MET A 1 34.99 20.10 31.06
N LYS A 2 34.54 19.39 32.11
CA LYS A 2 33.90 18.06 31.98
C LYS A 2 32.45 18.12 31.44
N LEU A 3 31.64 19.08 31.89
CA LEU A 3 30.25 19.26 31.42
C LEU A 3 30.15 19.67 29.94
N LEU A 4 31.06 20.51 29.44
CA LEU A 4 31.05 20.93 28.03
C LEU A 4 31.30 19.77 27.06
N ARG A 5 32.13 18.79 27.47
CA ARG A 5 32.40 17.57 26.67
C ARG A 5 31.20 16.64 26.64
N VAL A 6 30.43 16.54 27.73
CA VAL A 6 29.20 15.72 27.79
C VAL A 6 28.11 16.33 26.90
N LEU A 7 27.95 17.65 26.91
CA LEU A 7 27.00 18.36 26.04
C LEU A 7 27.36 18.23 24.55
N MET A 8 28.65 18.24 24.20
CA MET A 8 29.11 18.09 22.82
C MET A 8 28.93 16.67 22.28
N VAL A 9 29.12 15.64 23.11
CA VAL A 9 28.89 14.23 22.74
C VAL A 9 27.39 13.92 22.61
N LEU A 10 26.54 14.54 23.45
CA LEU A 10 25.09 14.38 23.38
C LEU A 10 24.50 15.02 22.11
N SER A 11 25.06 16.17 21.68
CA SER A 11 24.67 16.84 20.42
C SER A 11 25.08 16.05 19.18
N LEU A 12 26.23 15.35 19.22
CA LEU A 12 26.71 14.52 18.12
C LEU A 12 25.90 13.21 17.95
N CYS A 13 25.29 12.69 19.02
CA CYS A 13 24.41 11.52 18.93
C CYS A 13 23.04 11.85 18.28
N LEU A 14 22.58 13.11 18.39
CA LEU A 14 21.32 13.54 17.78
C LEU A 14 21.43 13.77 16.27
N SER A 15 22.62 14.06 15.73
CA SER A 15 22.81 14.31 14.30
C SER A 15 22.94 13.04 13.45
N LEU A 16 23.31 11.90 14.04
CA LEU A 16 23.33 10.60 13.33
C LEU A 16 21.96 9.88 13.34
N GLY A 17 20.98 10.36 14.11
CA GLY A 17 19.60 9.81 14.16
C GLY A 17 18.59 10.47 13.20
N GLY A 18 19.05 11.40 12.36
CA GLY A 18 18.20 12.34 11.60
C GLY A 18 17.43 11.80 10.38
N CYS A 19 17.48 10.50 10.06
CA CYS A 19 16.71 9.93 8.93
C CYS A 19 15.58 8.99 9.32
N ALA A 20 15.35 8.71 10.60
CA ALA A 20 14.37 7.69 11.01
C ALA A 20 12.97 8.23 11.38
N TYR A 21 12.79 9.54 11.52
CA TYR A 21 11.55 10.10 12.11
C TYR A 21 10.58 10.80 11.14
N LEU A 22 10.95 10.97 9.86
CA LEU A 22 10.04 11.52 8.84
C LEU A 22 9.23 10.45 8.09
N VAL A 23 8.94 9.34 8.78
CA VAL A 23 7.98 8.30 8.34
C VAL A 23 6.72 8.29 9.22
N ALA A 24 6.65 9.15 10.25
CA ALA A 24 5.53 9.16 11.20
C ALA A 24 4.39 10.12 10.81
N ALA A 25 4.47 10.83 9.70
CA ALA A 25 3.43 11.77 9.26
C ALA A 25 2.97 11.49 7.82
N GLY A 26 2.17 10.44 7.64
CA GLY A 26 1.23 10.35 6.50
C GLY A 26 1.57 9.36 5.38
N ALA A 27 2.77 8.77 5.34
CA ALA A 27 3.10 7.68 4.44
C ALA A 27 3.43 6.45 5.26
N GLY A 28 2.62 5.40 5.16
CA GLY A 28 2.97 4.13 5.80
C GLY A 28 4.17 3.54 5.08
N ALA A 29 5.38 3.80 5.57
CA ALA A 29 6.50 2.91 5.30
C ALA A 29 6.42 1.77 6.33
N GLY A 30 5.46 0.86 6.09
CA GLY A 30 5.69 -0.52 6.47
C GLY A 30 6.83 -1.03 5.59
N ALA A 31 7.73 -1.82 6.17
CA ALA A 31 8.99 -2.29 5.59
C ALA A 31 8.86 -3.23 4.35
N GLY A 32 7.91 -2.98 3.46
CA GLY A 32 7.78 -3.62 2.16
C GLY A 32 7.96 -2.59 1.05
N VAL A 33 8.48 -3.03 -0.10
CA VAL A 33 8.91 -2.26 -1.28
C VAL A 33 7.80 -1.37 -1.92
N ALA A 34 6.61 -1.28 -1.32
CA ALA A 34 5.45 -0.56 -1.84
C ALA A 34 5.07 0.60 -0.92
N THR A 35 5.27 1.84 -1.39
CA THR A 35 4.77 3.04 -0.71
C THR A 35 3.25 3.05 -0.78
N TYR A 36 2.59 3.31 0.35
CA TYR A 36 1.13 3.47 0.38
C TYR A 36 0.68 4.71 1.15
N ALA A 37 -0.37 5.33 0.62
CA ALA A 37 -1.02 6.50 1.20
C ALA A 37 -2.52 6.26 1.28
N TYR A 38 -3.13 6.60 2.42
CA TYR A 38 -4.58 6.53 2.59
C TYR A 38 -5.15 7.93 2.61
N VAL A 39 -5.94 8.28 1.60
CA VAL A 39 -6.47 9.64 1.43
C VAL A 39 -7.94 9.56 1.03
N LYS A 40 -8.81 10.29 1.75
CA LYS A 40 -10.26 10.41 1.45
C LYS A 40 -10.98 9.06 1.27
N GLY A 41 -10.63 8.06 2.08
CA GLY A 41 -11.29 6.75 2.05
C GLY A 41 -10.76 5.78 0.99
N GLU A 42 -9.68 6.14 0.29
CA GLU A 42 -9.01 5.33 -0.72
C GLU A 42 -7.55 5.07 -0.31
N LEU A 43 -7.14 3.81 -0.34
CA LEU A 43 -5.75 3.40 -0.16
C LEU A 43 -5.08 3.36 -1.53
N LYS A 44 -4.09 4.21 -1.75
CA LYS A 44 -3.22 4.19 -2.93
C LYS A 44 -1.93 3.45 -2.56
N VAL A 45 -1.52 2.49 -3.36
CA VAL A 45 -0.31 1.69 -3.20
C VAL A 45 0.46 1.72 -4.52
N GLU A 46 1.77 1.93 -4.46
CA GLU A 46 2.64 1.90 -5.64
C GLU A 46 3.52 0.66 -5.58
N TYR A 47 3.44 -0.18 -6.61
CA TYR A 47 4.18 -1.43 -6.73
C TYR A 47 5.21 -1.32 -7.85
N PRO A 48 6.51 -1.55 -7.58
CA PRO A 48 7.56 -1.59 -8.60
C PRO A 48 7.55 -2.95 -9.34
N TYR A 49 6.37 -3.33 -9.84
CA TYR A 49 6.14 -4.57 -10.58
C TYR A 49 5.31 -4.29 -11.83
N ASP A 50 5.47 -5.18 -12.83
CA ASP A 50 4.70 -5.15 -14.06
C ASP A 50 3.19 -5.22 -13.81
N TYR A 51 2.43 -4.48 -14.61
CA TYR A 51 0.97 -4.40 -14.51
C TYR A 51 0.28 -5.77 -14.51
N HIS A 52 0.76 -6.70 -15.35
CA HIS A 52 0.22 -8.06 -15.43
C HIS A 52 0.44 -8.85 -14.13
N ALA A 53 1.62 -8.71 -13.51
CA ALA A 53 1.95 -9.36 -12.26
C ALA A 53 1.09 -8.84 -11.12
N VAL A 54 0.96 -7.51 -10.99
CA VAL A 54 0.15 -6.86 -9.96
C VAL A 54 -1.34 -7.17 -10.14
N TRP A 55 -1.83 -7.19 -11.38
CA TRP A 55 -3.22 -7.58 -11.68
C TRP A 55 -3.53 -9.00 -11.20
N ASN A 56 -2.65 -9.96 -11.53
CA ASN A 56 -2.82 -11.35 -11.12
C ASN A 56 -2.69 -11.51 -9.59
N ALA A 57 -1.73 -10.83 -8.97
CA ALA A 57 -1.57 -10.80 -7.52
C ALA A 57 -2.80 -10.23 -6.83
N THR A 58 -3.41 -9.18 -7.40
CA THR A 58 -4.67 -8.59 -6.91
C THR A 58 -5.81 -9.60 -6.93
N LEU A 59 -6.00 -10.30 -8.05
CA LEU A 59 -7.05 -11.33 -8.13
C LEU A 59 -6.83 -12.49 -7.16
N ARG A 60 -5.57 -12.95 -7.01
CA ARG A 60 -5.22 -14.01 -6.07
C ARG A 60 -5.40 -13.56 -4.62
N GLY A 61 -4.98 -12.35 -4.27
CA GLY A 61 -5.15 -11.79 -2.93
C GLY A 61 -6.63 -11.62 -2.56
N LEU A 62 -7.48 -11.19 -3.50
CA LEU A 62 -8.93 -11.15 -3.29
C LEU A 62 -9.51 -12.56 -3.05
N LYS A 63 -9.05 -13.55 -3.82
CA LYS A 63 -9.47 -14.94 -3.65
C LYS A 63 -9.04 -15.51 -2.29
N ASP A 64 -7.82 -15.21 -1.84
CA ASP A 64 -7.28 -15.60 -0.52
C ASP A 64 -8.17 -15.07 0.62
N LEU A 65 -8.59 -13.80 0.49
CA LEU A 65 -9.49 -13.15 1.44
C LEU A 65 -10.98 -13.54 1.28
N ARG A 66 -11.30 -14.50 0.40
CA ARG A 66 -12.67 -14.93 0.06
C ARG A 66 -13.58 -13.76 -0.35
N ILE A 67 -13.01 -12.76 -1.03
CA ILE A 67 -13.76 -11.63 -1.58
C ILE A 67 -14.22 -12.02 -2.99
N MET A 68 -15.53 -11.98 -3.21
CA MET A 68 -16.11 -12.38 -4.49
C MET A 68 -15.94 -11.25 -5.51
N VAL A 69 -15.32 -11.55 -6.66
CA VAL A 69 -15.20 -10.59 -7.76
C VAL A 69 -16.50 -10.61 -8.56
N GLU A 70 -17.22 -9.49 -8.57
CA GLU A 70 -18.48 -9.34 -9.31
C GLU A 70 -18.21 -8.93 -10.76
N GLN A 71 -17.26 -8.02 -10.96
CA GLN A 71 -16.92 -7.51 -12.29
C GLN A 71 -15.42 -7.23 -12.36
N LYS A 72 -14.81 -7.57 -13.49
CA LYS A 72 -13.44 -7.18 -13.84
C LYS A 72 -13.44 -6.59 -15.24
N THR A 73 -12.91 -5.39 -15.36
CA THR A 73 -12.67 -4.71 -16.63
C THR A 73 -11.18 -4.45 -16.71
N ARG A 74 -10.54 -4.87 -17.81
CA ARG A 74 -9.09 -4.80 -17.96
C ARG A 74 -8.77 -4.22 -19.32
N ASP A 75 -8.08 -3.10 -19.30
CA ASP A 75 -7.47 -2.46 -20.46
C ASP A 75 -5.93 -2.56 -20.34
N GLU A 76 -5.22 -2.13 -21.38
CA GLU A 76 -3.75 -2.16 -21.43
C GLU A 76 -3.10 -1.17 -20.45
N LEU A 77 -3.73 -0.01 -20.25
CA LEU A 77 -3.23 1.07 -19.40
C LEU A 77 -3.80 1.03 -17.98
N SER A 78 -5.02 0.52 -17.81
CA SER A 78 -5.66 0.45 -16.51
C SER A 78 -6.72 -0.64 -16.45
N GLY A 79 -7.12 -1.01 -15.25
CA GLY A 79 -8.20 -1.96 -15.05
C GLY A 79 -8.94 -1.69 -13.75
N ILE A 80 -10.20 -2.08 -13.71
CA ILE A 80 -11.10 -1.90 -12.57
C ILE A 80 -11.66 -3.26 -12.18
N ILE A 81 -11.54 -3.58 -10.90
CA ILE A 81 -12.10 -4.77 -10.27
C ILE A 81 -13.15 -4.28 -9.28
N LYS A 82 -14.41 -4.69 -9.49
CA LYS A 82 -15.48 -4.55 -8.51
C LYS A 82 -15.66 -5.90 -7.85
N ALA A 83 -15.56 -5.91 -6.54
CA ALA A 83 -15.69 -7.09 -5.72
C ALA A 83 -16.59 -6.81 -4.53
N LYS A 84 -17.12 -7.84 -3.91
CA LYS A 84 -18.00 -7.76 -2.75
C LYS A 84 -17.54 -8.74 -1.69
N ARG A 85 -17.44 -8.27 -0.47
CA ARG A 85 -17.14 -9.11 0.69
C ARG A 85 -18.39 -9.87 1.11
N HIS A 86 -18.19 -10.99 1.80
CA HIS A 86 -19.29 -11.75 2.41
C HIS A 86 -20.14 -10.91 3.38
N THR A 87 -19.53 -9.90 4.02
CA THR A 87 -20.22 -8.94 4.89
C THR A 87 -21.13 -7.95 4.14
N GLY A 88 -21.28 -8.08 2.82
CA GLY A 88 -22.04 -7.17 1.96
C GLY A 88 -21.30 -5.90 1.56
N THR A 89 -20.10 -5.66 2.09
CA THR A 89 -19.30 -4.45 1.79
C THR A 89 -18.72 -4.51 0.38
N SER A 90 -19.03 -3.52 -0.45
CA SER A 90 -18.44 -3.37 -1.79
C SER A 90 -16.97 -2.98 -1.70
N VAL A 91 -16.15 -3.49 -2.61
CA VAL A 91 -14.73 -3.22 -2.74
C VAL A 91 -14.48 -2.84 -4.20
N LYS A 92 -13.93 -1.66 -4.41
CA LYS A 92 -13.55 -1.16 -5.74
C LYS A 92 -12.04 -1.02 -5.78
N ILE A 93 -11.41 -1.72 -6.71
CA ILE A 93 -9.97 -1.68 -6.90
C ILE A 93 -9.69 -1.19 -8.32
N LYS A 94 -8.83 -0.18 -8.45
CA LYS A 94 -8.37 0.32 -9.73
C LYS A 94 -6.87 0.10 -9.82
N VAL A 95 -6.42 -0.60 -10.85
CA VAL A 95 -5.01 -0.88 -11.13
C VAL A 95 -4.63 -0.03 -12.34
N ILE A 96 -3.55 0.74 -12.23
CA ILE A 96 -3.12 1.69 -13.25
C ILE A 96 -1.66 1.41 -13.57
N ASN A 97 -1.36 1.13 -14.83
CA ASN A 97 0.00 1.01 -15.33
C ASN A 97 0.58 2.42 -15.48
N LYS A 98 1.65 2.73 -14.73
CA LYS A 98 2.37 4.01 -14.83
C LYS A 98 3.58 3.95 -15.77
N GLY A 99 3.84 2.81 -16.39
CA GLY A 99 5.04 2.58 -17.20
C GLY A 99 6.26 2.26 -16.34
N SER A 100 7.38 1.96 -16.99
CA SER A 100 8.67 1.65 -16.32
C SER A 100 8.57 0.61 -15.19
N LYS A 101 7.73 -0.42 -15.39
CA LYS A 101 7.44 -1.46 -14.39
C LYS A 101 6.88 -0.92 -13.06
N LEU A 102 6.19 0.22 -13.10
CA LEU A 102 5.50 0.80 -11.95
C LEU A 102 3.99 0.66 -12.15
N THR A 103 3.33 0.09 -11.15
CA THR A 103 1.88 -0.08 -11.16
C THR A 103 1.28 0.53 -9.89
N VAL A 104 0.25 1.35 -10.07
CA VAL A 104 -0.47 1.98 -8.95
C VAL A 104 -1.78 1.25 -8.74
N VAL A 105 -2.01 0.78 -7.51
CA VAL A 105 -3.26 0.16 -7.09
C VAL A 105 -3.99 1.11 -6.15
N LYS A 106 -5.26 1.36 -6.45
CA LYS A 106 -6.17 2.16 -5.62
C LYS A 106 -7.26 1.25 -5.09
N ILE A 107 -7.41 1.17 -3.78
CA ILE A 107 -8.35 0.29 -3.09
C ILE A 107 -9.32 1.17 -2.31
N ARG A 108 -10.60 1.08 -2.64
CA ARG A 108 -11.69 1.72 -1.89
C ARG A 108 -12.66 0.67 -1.40
N VAL A 109 -12.89 0.65 -0.10
CA VAL A 109 -13.81 -0.27 0.56
C VAL A 109 -15.03 0.49 1.05
N GLY A 110 -16.21 0.14 0.53
CA GLY A 110 -17.49 0.77 0.85
C GLY A 110 -17.65 2.18 0.27
N THR A 111 -18.71 2.85 0.72
CA THR A 111 -19.04 4.24 0.34
C THR A 111 -18.16 5.25 1.06
N PHE A 112 -17.87 5.04 2.36
CA PHE A 112 -17.09 5.97 3.18
C PHE A 112 -15.58 5.68 3.20
N GLY A 113 -15.16 4.48 2.78
CA GLY A 113 -13.77 4.03 2.90
C GLY A 113 -13.51 3.31 4.22
N ASN A 114 -12.76 2.22 4.18
CA ASN A 114 -12.33 1.48 5.37
C ASN A 114 -10.83 1.19 5.27
N LYS A 115 -10.05 1.88 6.12
CA LYS A 115 -8.59 1.80 6.11
C LYS A 115 -8.09 0.39 6.46
N GLU A 116 -8.61 -0.19 7.53
CA GLU A 116 -8.16 -1.50 8.01
C GLU A 116 -8.36 -2.59 6.96
N VAL A 117 -9.55 -2.66 6.36
CA VAL A 117 -9.85 -3.64 5.32
C VAL A 117 -9.02 -3.39 4.07
N SER A 118 -8.80 -2.13 3.71
CA SER A 118 -7.93 -1.78 2.57
C SER A 118 -6.49 -2.24 2.81
N ILE A 119 -5.97 -2.08 4.04
CA ILE A 119 -4.64 -2.57 4.42
C ILE A 119 -4.58 -4.10 4.34
N ARG A 120 -5.59 -4.82 4.84
CA ARG A 120 -5.62 -6.29 4.72
C ARG A 120 -5.61 -6.77 3.27
N ILE A 121 -6.30 -6.07 2.38
CA ILE A 121 -6.25 -6.36 0.93
C ILE A 121 -4.84 -6.08 0.39
N LYS A 122 -4.24 -4.96 0.76
CA LYS A 122 -2.85 -4.63 0.39
C LYS A 122 -1.87 -5.73 0.85
N GLU A 123 -1.96 -6.17 2.10
CA GLU A 123 -1.12 -7.26 2.63
C GLU A 123 -1.34 -8.58 1.88
N ALA A 124 -2.58 -8.89 1.48
CA ALA A 124 -2.84 -10.07 0.66
C ALA A 124 -2.20 -9.97 -0.73
N ILE A 125 -2.11 -8.77 -1.31
CA ILE A 125 -1.41 -8.53 -2.58
C ILE A 125 0.10 -8.66 -2.38
N ASP A 126 0.65 -8.08 -1.32
CA ASP A 126 2.08 -8.17 -0.98
C ASP A 126 2.54 -9.63 -0.88
N ARG A 127 1.78 -10.47 -0.17
CA ARG A 127 2.05 -11.90 -0.05
C ARG A 127 2.12 -12.60 -1.41
N GLN A 128 1.26 -12.21 -2.36
CA GLN A 128 1.24 -12.79 -3.70
C GLN A 128 2.38 -12.27 -4.58
N LEU A 129 2.92 -11.09 -4.28
CA LEU A 129 4.09 -10.51 -4.93
C LEU A 129 5.41 -10.91 -4.27
N GLY A 130 5.36 -11.61 -3.12
CA GLY A 130 6.56 -11.99 -2.36
C GLY A 130 7.20 -10.84 -1.59
N ILE A 131 6.46 -9.75 -1.36
CA ILE A 131 6.89 -8.61 -0.55
C ILE A 131 6.64 -8.98 0.92
N LYS A 132 7.70 -9.02 1.72
CA LYS A 132 7.65 -9.28 3.17
C LYS A 132 7.79 -7.99 3.95
#